data_AF-A0AAE3N1N1-F1
#
_entry.id   AF-A0AAE3N1N1-F1
#
_cell.length_a   1.000
_cell.length_b   1.000
_cell.length_c   1.000
_cell.angle_alpha   90.00
_cell.angle_beta   90.00
_cell.angle_gamma   90.00
#
_symmetry.space_group_name_H-M   'P 1'
#
loop_
_entity.id
_entity.type
_entity.pdbx_description
1 polymer ?
#
loop_
_entity_poly.entity_id
_entity_poly.type
_entity_poly.pdbx_seq_one_letter_code
_entity_poly.pdbx_strand_id
1 'polypeptide(L)' 'MSHTFYIAASYAVTGFVVAVLCLWVWLDGRGRQRDLAELEAAGHRRRSAARAAAGEAA' A
#
# COMPACT_ATOMS: atom_id res chain seq x y z
N MET A 1 -11.83 26.59 -26.88
CA MET A 1 -11.09 25.67 -25.98
C MET A 1 -10.57 24.51 -26.81
N SER A 2 -9.26 24.26 -26.79
CA SER A 2 -8.65 23.18 -27.59
C SER A 2 -8.99 21.81 -27.00
N HIS A 3 -9.31 20.83 -27.84
CA HIS A 3 -9.51 19.43 -27.44
C HIS A 3 -8.25 18.87 -26.76
N THR A 4 -7.05 19.28 -27.20
CA THR A 4 -5.77 18.89 -26.59
C THR A 4 -5.65 19.34 -25.15
N PHE A 5 -6.13 20.56 -24.85
CA PHE A 5 -6.13 21.08 -23.48
C PHE A 5 -7.03 20.24 -22.58
N TYR A 6 -8.23 19.89 -23.06
CA TYR A 6 -9.16 19.05 -22.31
C TYR A 6 -8.55 17.66 -22.06
N ILE A 7 -7.98 17.03 -23.09
CA ILE A 7 -7.31 15.73 -22.98
C ILE A 7 -6.18 15.78 -21.94
N ALA A 8 -5.27 16.75 -22.07
CA ALA A 8 -4.16 16.91 -21.15
C ALA A 8 -4.63 17.15 -19.70
N ALA A 9 -5.63 18.01 -19.50
CA ALA A 9 -6.20 18.28 -18.19
C ALA A 9 -6.87 17.03 -17.58
N SER A 10 -7.65 16.28 -18.37
CA SER A 10 -8.28 15.03 -17.91
C SER A 10 -7.24 14.01 -17.46
N TYR A 11 -6.21 13.76 -18.26
CA TYR A 11 -5.15 12.82 -17.88
C TYR A 11 -4.33 13.32 -16.69
N ALA A 12 -4.09 14.62 -16.57
CA ALA A 12 -3.42 15.19 -15.40
C ALA A 12 -4.24 14.97 -14.12
N VAL A 13 -5.55 15.21 -14.17
CA VAL A 13 -6.46 14.95 -13.03
C VAL A 13 -6.51 13.45 -12.70
N THR A 14 -6.61 12.58 -13.69
CA THR A 14 -6.58 11.13 -13.49
C THR A 14 -5.26 10.70 -12.84
N GLY A 15 -4.12 11.15 -13.36
CA GLY A 15 -2.81 10.85 -12.80
C GLY A 15 -2.66 11.36 -11.37
N PHE A 16 -3.18 12.56 -11.09
CA PHE A 16 -3.20 13.13 -9.75
C PHE A 16 -4.03 12.28 -8.78
N VAL A 17 -5.24 11.87 -9.16
CA VAL A 17 -6.09 11.00 -8.33
C VAL A 17 -5.40 9.66 -8.05
N VAL A 18 -4.79 9.04 -9.07
CA VAL A 18 -4.01 7.81 -8.89
C VAL A 18 -2.84 8.02 -7.92
N ALA A 19 -2.09 9.11 -8.08
CA ALA A 19 -0.96 9.42 -7.20
C ALA A 19 -1.41 9.62 -5.74
N VAL A 20 -2.55 10.30 -5.51
CA VAL A 20 -3.14 10.46 -4.18
C VAL A 20 -3.55 9.11 -3.58
N LEU A 21 -4.18 8.23 -4.35
CA LEU A 21 -4.54 6.88 -3.90
C LEU A 21 -3.31 6.04 -3.56
N CYS A 22 -2.27 6.07 -4.40
CA CYS A 22 -1.01 5.39 -4.13
C CYS A 22 -0.35 5.92 -2.86
N LEU A 23 -0.31 7.23 -2.68
CA LEU A 23 0.23 7.86 -1.48
C LEU A 23 -0.56 7.45 -0.24
N TRP A 24 -1.89 7.42 -0.33
CA TRP A 24 -2.77 7.00 0.75
C TRP A 24 -2.51 5.55 1.17
N VAL A 25 -2.47 4.62 0.22
CA VAL A 25 -2.18 3.20 0.48
C VAL A 25 -0.80 3.02 1.09
N TRP A 26 0.18 3.79 0.62
CA TRP A 26 1.53 3.76 1.18
C TRP A 26 1.55 4.26 2.63
N LEU A 27 0.86 5.36 2.93
CA LEU A 27 0.73 5.89 4.29
C LEU A 27 0.00 4.90 5.22
N ASP A 28 -1.10 4.28 4.76
CA ASP A 28 -1.83 3.25 5.49
C ASP A 28 -0.94 2.06 5.82
N GLY A 29 -0.20 1.56 4.83
CA GLY A 29 0.77 0.49 5.02
C GLY A 29 1.85 0.88 6.03
N ARG A 30 2.35 2.11 5.97
CA ARG A 30 3.38 2.61 6.90
C ARG A 30 2.88 2.69 8.34
N GLY A 31 1.60 2.99 8.57
CA GLY A 31 0.97 2.92 9.89
C GLY A 31 0.99 1.49 10.43
N ARG A 32 0.50 0.53 9.64
CA ARG A 32 0.45 -0.89 10.03
C ARG A 32 1.82 -1.50 10.34
N GLN A 33 2.86 -1.08 9.62
CA GLN A 33 4.23 -1.57 9.89
C GLN A 33 4.76 -1.12 11.24
N ARG A 34 4.34 0.04 11.76
CA ARG A 34 4.74 0.50 13.10
C ARG A 34 4.12 -0.38 14.18
N ASP A 35 2.84 -0.67 14.03
CA ASP A 35 2.11 -1.54 14.96
C ASP A 35 2.69 -2.97 14.93
N LEU A 36 3.03 -3.48 13.75
CA LEU A 36 3.71 -4.77 13.62
C LEU A 36 5.10 -4.76 14.28
N ALA A 37 5.89 -3.70 14.11
CA ALA A 37 7.21 -3.58 14.73
C ALA A 37 7.12 -3.53 16.27
N GLU A 38 6.09 -2.88 16.83
CA GLU A 38 5.83 -2.88 18.27
C GLU A 38 5.45 -4.28 18.78
N LEU A 39 4.61 -5.01 18.05
CA LEU A 39 4.24 -6.39 18.38
C LEU A 39 5.42 -7.38 18.24
N GLU A 40 6.29 -7.17 17.26
CA GLU A 40 7.53 -7.93 17.09
C GLU A 40 8.50 -7.67 18.23
N ALA A 41 8.66 -6.41 18.67
CA ALA A 41 9.45 -6.05 19.84
C ALA A 41 8.88 -6.66 21.14
N ALA A 42 7.55 -6.79 21.24
CA ALA A 42 6.87 -7.50 22.32
C ALA A 42 7.01 -9.04 22.24
N GLY A 43 7.69 -9.58 21.22
CA GLY A 43 7.95 -11.01 21.06
C GLY A 43 6.78 -11.83 20.52
N HIS A 44 5.72 -11.19 20.02
CA HIS A 44 4.60 -11.90 19.41
C HIS A 44 4.99 -12.47 18.04
N ARG A 45 5.44 -13.73 18.01
CA ARG A 45 5.77 -14.43 16.77
C ARG A 45 4.51 -14.58 15.91
N ARG A 46 4.50 -13.92 14.73
CA ARG A 46 3.39 -13.95 13.77
C ARG A 46 3.04 -15.39 13.39
N ARG A 47 1.82 -15.84 13.74
CA ARG A 47 1.28 -17.14 13.32
C ARG A 47 1.27 -17.34 11.80
N SER A 48 1.29 -16.25 11.02
CA SER A 48 1.37 -16.29 9.56
C SER A 48 2.70 -16.82 9.03
N ALA A 49 3.82 -16.65 9.75
CA ALA A 49 5.09 -17.28 9.39
C ALA A 49 4.99 -18.82 9.50
N ALA A 50 4.27 -19.32 10.51
CA ALA A 50 4.00 -20.76 10.64
C ALA A 50 3.11 -21.30 9.49
N ARG A 51 2.15 -20.50 9.00
CA ARG A 51 1.33 -20.86 7.83
C ARG A 51 2.11 -20.83 6.52
N ALA A 52 3.02 -19.85 6.33
CA ALA A 52 3.87 -19.78 5.15
C ALA A 52 4.82 -20.99 5.08
N ALA A 53 5.48 -21.34 6.19
CA ALA A 53 6.32 -22.53 6.29
C ALA A 53 5.54 -23.84 6.08
N ALA A 54 4.30 -23.92 6.56
CA ALA A 54 3.43 -25.07 6.32
C ALA A 54 2.95 -25.19 4.85
N GLY A 55 2.89 -24.07 4.12
CA GLY A 55 2.54 -24.05 2.69
C GLY A 55 3.73 -24.34 1.77
N GLU A 56 4.96 -24.03 2.17
CA GLU A 56 6.19 -24.46 1.46
C GLU A 56 6.51 -25.95 1.68
N ALA A 57 6.00 -26.55 2.75
CA ALA A 57 6.20 -27.96 3.07
C ALA A 57 5.12 -28.91 2.51
N ALA A 58 4.18 -28.40 1.71
CA ALA A 58 3.07 -29.15 1.10
C ALA A 58 3.18 -29.15 -0.43
#